data_AF-A0A6L4ZHJ5-F1
#
_entry.id   AF-A0A6L4ZHJ5-F1
#
_cell.length_a   1.000
_cell.length_b   1.000
_cell.length_c   1.000
_cell.angle_alpha   90.00
_cell.angle_beta   90.00
_cell.angle_gamma   90.00
#
_symmetry.space_group_name_H-M   'P 1'
#
loop_
_entity.id
_entity.type
_entity.pdbx_description
1 polymer ?
#
loop_
_entity_poly.entity_id
_entity_poly.type
_entity_poly.pdbx_seq_one_letter_code
_entity_poly.pdbx_strand_id
1 'polypeptide(L)'
;MGNFYKITPTELTKQLNTDLTNGLSMEEATERLKKYGYNELIEQNIKSPWVILWEQLTATMVLVLIFAAVVSAFLGDYKDA
;
A
#
# COMPACT_ATOMS: atom_id res chain seq x y z
N MET A 1 0.65 22.08 3.20
CA MET A 1 1.61 21.76 4.27
C MET A 1 2.34 23.03 4.67
N GLY A 2 2.24 23.45 5.94
CA GLY A 2 2.88 24.68 6.42
C GLY A 2 4.40 24.50 6.60
N ASN A 3 5.17 25.56 6.37
CA ASN A 3 6.62 25.59 6.63
C ASN A 3 6.89 25.69 8.14
N PHE A 4 6.44 24.70 8.92
CA PHE A 4 6.55 24.70 10.40
C PHE A 4 8.00 24.77 10.89
N TYR A 5 8.96 24.33 10.08
CA TYR A 5 10.39 24.41 10.36
C TYR A 5 10.98 25.84 10.28
N LYS A 6 10.20 26.83 9.80
CA LYS A 6 10.64 28.24 9.67
C LYS A 6 10.13 29.15 10.78
N ILE A 7 9.23 28.69 11.63
CA ILE A 7 8.56 29.52 12.64
C ILE A 7 9.06 29.20 14.05
N THR A 8 8.87 30.14 14.98
CA THR A 8 9.27 29.95 16.37
C THR A 8 8.36 28.96 17.09
N PRO A 9 8.82 28.32 18.19
CA PRO A 9 7.99 27.41 18.97
C PRO A 9 6.71 28.07 19.50
N THR A 10 6.76 29.34 19.89
CA THR A 10 5.61 30.11 20.38
C THR A 10 4.54 30.35 19.32
N GLU A 11 4.97 30.61 18.08
CA GLU A 11 4.06 30.78 16.95
C GLU A 11 3.47 29.43 16.52
N LEU A 12 4.29 28.38 16.55
CA LEU A 12 3.87 27.02 16.25
C LEU A 12 2.79 26.53 17.20
N THR A 13 2.94 26.75 18.50
CA THR A 13 1.98 26.28 19.50
C THR A 13 0.66 27.04 19.46
N LYS A 14 0.70 28.33 19.10
CA LYS A 14 -0.49 29.12 18.81
C LYS A 14 -1.23 28.62 17.57
N GLN A 15 -0.50 28.28 16.49
CA GLN A 15 -1.12 27.73 15.27
C GLN A 15 -1.68 26.31 15.48
N LEU A 16 -1.01 25.49 16.28
CA LEU A 16 -1.41 24.11 16.59
C LEU A 16 -2.37 24.01 17.78
N ASN A 17 -2.76 25.14 18.39
CA ASN A 17 -3.56 25.21 19.62
C ASN A 17 -3.12 24.16 20.64
N THR A 18 -1.84 24.19 21.03
CA THR A 18 -1.27 23.24 21.99
C THR A 18 -0.46 23.98 23.03
N ASP A 19 -0.36 23.45 24.24
CA ASP A 19 0.51 24.00 25.26
C ASP A 19 1.93 23.44 25.13
N LEU A 20 2.96 24.26 25.40
CA LEU A 20 4.37 23.85 25.33
C LEU A 20 4.80 22.96 26.50
N THR A 21 4.17 23.12 27.65
CA THR A 21 4.52 22.46 28.90
C THR A 21 3.61 21.27 29.20
N ASN A 22 2.31 21.42 28.95
CA ASN A 22 1.28 20.44 29.29
C ASN A 22 0.76 19.66 28.07
N GLY A 23 1.09 20.10 26.84
CA GLY A 23 0.64 19.44 25.62
C GLY A 23 -0.86 19.64 25.34
N LEU A 24 -1.52 18.60 24.84
CA LEU A 24 -2.96 18.58 24.54
C LEU A 24 -3.74 17.97 25.70
N SER A 25 -4.97 18.44 25.91
CA SER A 25 -5.92 17.75 26.80
C SER A 25 -6.35 16.41 26.20
N MET A 26 -6.87 15.51 27.04
CA MET A 26 -7.35 14.20 26.59
C MET A 26 -8.57 14.34 25.67
N GLU A 27 -9.43 15.31 25.94
CA GLU A 27 -10.59 15.65 25.12
C GLU A 27 -10.17 16.09 23.72
N GLU A 28 -9.19 17.01 23.64
CA GLU A 28 -8.73 17.54 22.36
C GLU A 28 -7.91 16.53 21.57
N ALA A 29 -7.10 15.70 22.24
CA ALA A 29 -6.44 14.57 21.60
C ALA A 29 -7.47 13.60 20.99
N THR A 30 -8.55 13.30 21.70
CA THR A 30 -9.62 12.41 21.22
C THR A 30 -10.38 13.02 20.04
N GLU A 31 -10.68 14.33 20.08
CA GLU A 31 -11.34 15.04 18.98
C GLU A 31 -10.46 15.06 17.72
N ARG A 32 -9.16 15.35 17.87
CA ARG A 32 -8.19 15.32 16.76
C ARG A 32 -8.08 13.92 16.17
N LEU A 33 -8.08 12.88 16.99
CA LEU A 33 -8.02 11.50 16.52
C LEU A 33 -9.27 11.12 15.70
N LYS A 34 -10.46 11.59 16.09
CA LYS A 34 -11.68 11.42 15.28
C LYS A 34 -11.63 12.17 13.95
N LYS A 35 -10.98 13.34 13.92
CA LYS A 35 -10.91 14.20 12.74
C LYS A 35 -9.83 13.78 11.74
N TYR A 36 -8.65 13.41 12.22
CA TYR A 36 -7.48 13.12 11.40
C TYR A 36 -7.18 11.63 11.26
N GLY A 37 -7.75 10.79 12.13
CA GLY A 37 -7.41 9.38 12.21
C GLY A 37 -6.13 9.12 12.98
N TYR A 38 -5.77 7.84 13.10
CA TYR A 38 -4.51 7.41 13.67
C TYR A 38 -3.35 7.77 12.74
N ASN A 39 -2.21 8.14 13.32
CA ASN A 39 -0.98 8.35 12.57
C ASN A 39 -0.31 7.00 12.29
N GLU A 40 -0.95 6.20 11.45
CA GLU A 40 -0.47 4.89 11.02
C GLU A 40 -0.41 4.81 9.50
N LEU A 41 0.58 4.08 9.00
CA LEU A 41 0.62 3.74 7.58
C LEU A 41 -0.48 2.72 7.33
N ILE A 42 -1.40 3.06 6.43
CA ILE A 42 -2.40 2.11 5.98
C ILE A 42 -1.65 1.00 5.25
N GLU A 43 -1.58 -0.19 5.86
CA GLU A 43 -1.09 -1.37 5.18
C GLU A 43 -1.99 -1.62 3.96
N GLN A 44 -1.40 -1.55 2.78
CA GLN A 44 -2.11 -1.97 1.59
C GLN A 44 -2.33 -3.46 1.70
N ASN A 45 -3.58 -3.90 1.51
CA ASN A 45 -3.93 -5.31 1.55
C ASN A 45 -2.93 -6.12 0.72
N ILE A 46 -2.21 -7.01 1.40
CA ILE A 46 -1.31 -7.96 0.74
C ILE A 46 -2.17 -8.75 -0.24
N LYS A 47 -1.76 -8.80 -1.52
CA LYS A 47 -2.50 -9.58 -2.51
C LYS A 47 -2.59 -11.03 -2.03
N SER A 48 -3.79 -11.61 -2.11
CA SER A 48 -3.99 -13.02 -1.75
C SER A 48 -3.06 -13.91 -2.59
N PRO A 49 -2.49 -15.00 -2.03
CA PRO A 49 -1.62 -15.92 -2.76
C PRO A 49 -2.23 -16.43 -4.07
N TRP A 50 -3.55 -16.63 -4.12
CA TRP A 50 -4.28 -17.04 -5.31
C TRP A 50 -4.27 -15.99 -6.42
N VAL A 51 -4.34 -14.70 -6.06
CA VAL A 51 -4.26 -13.58 -7.02
C VAL A 51 -2.86 -13.48 -7.58
N ILE A 52 -1.84 -13.64 -6.74
CA ILE A 52 -0.43 -13.63 -7.16
C ILE A 52 -0.16 -14.77 -8.14
N LEU A 53 -0.65 -15.98 -7.86
CA LEU A 53 -0.51 -17.12 -8.76
C LEU A 53 -1.15 -16.87 -10.13
N TRP A 54 -2.34 -16.28 -10.15
CA TRP A 54 -3.05 -15.96 -11.40
C TRP A 54 -2.31 -14.90 -12.23
N GLU A 55 -1.77 -13.87 -11.58
CA GLU A 55 -0.96 -12.84 -12.25
C GLU A 55 0.31 -13.43 -12.88
N GLN A 56 0.95 -14.40 -12.21
CA GLN A 56 2.13 -15.08 -12.76
C GLN A 56 1.78 -16.02 -13.93
N LEU A 57 0.68 -16.76 -13.84
CA LEU A 57 0.22 -17.66 -14.91
C LEU A 57 -0.15 -16.89 -16.19
N THR A 58 -0.71 -15.69 -16.02
CA THR A 58 -1.10 -14.80 -17.13
C THR A 58 0.03 -13.90 -17.62
N ALA A 59 1.24 -14.01 -17.06
CA ALA A 59 2.39 -13.27 -17.55
C ALA A 59 2.72 -13.68 -19.00
N THR A 60 3.00 -12.71 -19.86
CA THR A 60 3.20 -12.93 -21.31
C THR A 60 4.20 -14.03 -21.62
N MET A 61 5.32 -14.09 -20.87
CA MET A 61 6.32 -15.15 -21.04
C MET A 61 5.76 -16.55 -20.73
N VAL A 62 4.97 -16.69 -19.66
CA VAL A 62 4.35 -17.97 -19.27
C VAL A 62 3.30 -18.39 -20.29
N LEU A 63 2.50 -17.46 -20.81
CA LEU A 63 1.53 -17.75 -21.86
C LEU A 63 2.20 -18.26 -23.14
N VAL A 64 3.33 -17.69 -23.54
CA VAL A 64 4.12 -18.17 -24.69
C VAL A 64 4.61 -19.61 -24.44
N LEU A 65 5.08 -19.91 -23.22
CA LEU A 65 5.51 -21.25 -22.86
C LEU A 65 4.36 -22.26 -22.87
N ILE A 66 3.19 -21.89 -22.34
CA ILE A 66 1.98 -22.71 -22.39
C ILE A 66 1.60 -22.97 -23.85
N PHE A 67 1.58 -21.95 -24.70
CA PHE A 67 1.29 -22.11 -26.12
C PHE A 67 2.28 -23.07 -26.81
N ALA A 68 3.59 -22.88 -26.57
CA ALA A 68 4.62 -23.77 -27.12
C ALA A 68 4.46 -25.22 -26.63
N ALA A 69 4.16 -25.41 -25.35
CA ALA A 69 3.90 -26.73 -24.77
C ALA A 69 2.66 -27.39 -25.40
N VAL A 70 1.58 -26.65 -25.61
CA VAL A 70 0.37 -27.13 -26.28
C VAL A 70 0.69 -27.57 -27.72
N VAL A 71 1.35 -26.72 -28.50
CA VAL A 71 1.77 -27.07 -29.87
C VAL A 71 2.68 -28.30 -29.88
N SER A 72 3.63 -28.37 -28.95
CA SER A 72 4.55 -29.50 -28.83
C SER A 72 3.85 -30.79 -28.43
N ALA A 73 2.83 -30.73 -27.56
CA ALA A 73 2.05 -31.90 -27.15
C ALA A 73 1.28 -32.46 -28.35
N PHE A 74 0.58 -31.58 -29.09
CA PHE A 74 -0.10 -32.00 -30.31
C PHE A 74 0.89 -32.59 -31.34
N LEU A 75 2.04 -31.94 -31.58
CA LEU A 75 3.03 -32.43 -32.54
C LEU A 75 3.75 -33.73 -32.08
N GLY A 76 3.86 -33.94 -30.77
CA GLY A 76 4.39 -35.16 -30.18
C GLY A 76 3.53 -36.38 -30.52
N ASP A 77 2.21 -36.24 -30.41
CA ASP A 77 1.27 -37.32 -30.79
C ASP A 77 1.30 -37.64 -32.30
N TYR A 78 1.65 -36.68 -33.18
CA TYR A 78 1.77 -36.93 -34.63
C TYR A 78 3.04 -37.68 -35.04
N LYS A 79 4.06 -37.80 -34.18
CA LYS A 79 5.32 -38.47 -34.52
C LYS A 79 5.32 -39.98 -34.28
N ASP A 80 4.29 -40.52 -33.61
CA ASP A 80 4.14 -41.95 -33.32
C ASP A 80 3.11 -42.67 -34.21
N ALA A 81 2.78 -42.11 -35.40
CA ALA A 81 1.87 -42.71 -36.39
C ALA A 81 2.57 -43.01 -37.74
#